data_AF-A0A920NF59-F1
#
_entry.id   AF-A0A920NF59-F1
#
_cell.length_a   1.000
_cell.length_b   1.000
_cell.length_c   1.000
_cell.angle_alpha   90.00
_cell.angle_beta   90.00
_cell.angle_gamma   90.00
#
_symmetry.space_group_name_H-M   'P 1'
#
loop_
_entity.id
_entity.type
_entity.pdbx_description
1 polymer ?
#
loop_
_entity_poly.entity_id
_entity_poly.type
_entity_poly.pdbx_seq_one_letter_code
_entity_poly.pdbx_strand_id
1 'polypeptide(L)'
;MRVLIFKLTIFVSLLFLSNVVLADKWSDQFPHIKNTGDIPGECSYESMSKKDYSGRTLSINTHAVPVMGEPTALHAEQFGKLTGAKVNVVHTPAGDLYAKAMVPFQAGQAPYDIVFGFSNFIRDWMQYLEPVPEKYVNMRQMQDVTQSHIGVASWDGQMIQFPIDGDRHYLKYRKDVIDNPKFQKKYKADTGKNS
;
A
#
# COMPACT_ATOMS: atom_id res chain seq x y z
N MET A 1 -71.26 -15.28 -19.60
CA MET A 1 -69.90 -15.48 -20.16
C MET A 1 -69.32 -14.10 -20.46
N ARG A 2 -68.05 -13.88 -20.07
CA ARG A 2 -67.24 -12.64 -20.10
C ARG A 2 -67.21 -11.80 -18.81
N VAL A 3 -66.22 -12.16 -18.00
CA VAL A 3 -65.64 -11.41 -16.88
C VAL A 3 -64.83 -10.24 -17.44
N LEU A 4 -65.05 -9.04 -16.92
CA LEU A 4 -64.23 -7.85 -17.14
C LEU A 4 -63.51 -7.57 -15.81
N ILE A 5 -62.19 -7.81 -15.73
CA ILE A 5 -61.38 -7.32 -14.62
C ILE A 5 -60.11 -6.70 -15.20
N PHE A 6 -60.07 -5.38 -15.13
CA PHE A 6 -58.88 -4.55 -15.28
C PHE A 6 -57.80 -4.99 -14.28
N LYS A 7 -56.58 -5.26 -14.74
CA LYS A 7 -55.40 -5.27 -13.86
C LYS A 7 -54.45 -4.15 -14.25
N LEU A 8 -54.38 -3.21 -13.32
CA LEU A 8 -53.51 -2.06 -13.20
C LEU A 8 -52.04 -2.52 -13.13
N THR A 9 -51.22 -2.06 -14.07
CA THR A 9 -49.76 -2.26 -14.04
C THR A 9 -49.15 -1.32 -13.01
N ILE A 10 -48.64 -1.86 -11.89
CA ILE A 10 -47.89 -1.10 -10.90
C ILE A 10 -46.43 -1.03 -11.37
N PHE A 11 -45.96 0.19 -11.65
CA PHE A 11 -44.55 0.54 -11.84
C PHE A 11 -43.80 0.29 -10.53
N VAL A 12 -42.83 -0.63 -10.53
CA VAL A 12 -41.80 -0.68 -9.47
C VAL A 12 -40.68 0.23 -9.93
N SER A 13 -40.67 1.45 -9.39
CA SER A 13 -39.55 2.37 -9.52
C SER A 13 -38.35 1.79 -8.78
N LEU A 14 -37.29 1.49 -9.53
CA LEU A 14 -35.97 1.20 -8.98
C LEU A 14 -35.44 2.47 -8.30
N LEU A 15 -35.66 2.57 -6.98
CA LEU A 15 -34.95 3.52 -6.15
C LEU A 15 -33.50 3.04 -6.05
N PHE A 16 -32.64 3.60 -6.90
CA PHE A 16 -31.21 3.66 -6.66
C PHE A 16 -31.00 4.42 -5.33
N LEU A 17 -30.92 3.67 -4.24
CA LEU A 17 -30.45 4.16 -2.96
C LEU A 17 -28.98 4.52 -3.12
N SER A 18 -28.76 5.80 -3.44
CA SER A 18 -27.69 6.66 -2.95
C SER A 18 -26.48 5.92 -2.38
N ASN A 19 -25.37 5.96 -3.12
CA ASN A 19 -24.06 6.06 -2.47
C ASN A 19 -24.09 7.36 -1.66
N VAL A 20 -24.57 7.25 -0.42
CA VAL A 20 -24.39 8.30 0.58
C VAL A 20 -22.89 8.47 0.66
N VAL A 21 -22.41 9.61 0.16
CA VAL A 21 -21.12 10.17 0.53
C VAL A 21 -21.09 10.07 2.06
N LEU A 22 -20.37 9.08 2.59
CA LEU A 22 -20.03 9.03 4.00
C LEU A 22 -19.36 10.37 4.25
N ALA A 23 -20.04 11.28 4.94
CA ALA A 23 -19.44 12.53 5.38
C ALA A 23 -18.13 12.15 6.07
N ASP A 24 -17.04 12.73 5.60
CA ASP A 24 -15.67 12.34 5.94
C ASP A 24 -15.35 12.67 7.40
N LYS A 25 -15.89 11.85 8.32
CA LYS A 25 -15.68 11.97 9.76
C LYS A 25 -14.22 11.73 10.16
N TRP A 26 -13.44 11.14 9.25
CA TRP A 26 -12.07 10.72 9.53
C TRP A 26 -11.07 11.84 9.23
N SER A 27 -11.31 12.74 8.27
CA SER A 27 -10.35 13.81 7.96
C SER A 27 -10.13 14.83 9.07
N ASP A 28 -11.09 15.03 9.97
CA ASP A 28 -10.89 15.87 11.15
C ASP A 28 -9.85 15.25 12.10
N GLN A 29 -9.90 13.92 12.27
CA GLN A 29 -8.93 13.16 13.07
C GLN A 29 -7.60 12.92 12.33
N PHE A 30 -7.67 12.86 10.99
CA PHE A 30 -6.59 12.45 10.10
C PHE A 30 -6.47 13.44 8.92
N PRO A 31 -5.84 14.61 9.12
CA PRO A 31 -5.88 15.71 8.14
C PRO A 31 -5.29 15.38 6.77
N HIS A 32 -4.39 14.39 6.66
CA HIS A 32 -3.76 14.00 5.39
C HIS A 32 -4.75 13.36 4.41
N ILE A 33 -5.92 12.88 4.86
CA ILE A 33 -6.97 12.37 3.96
C ILE A 33 -8.03 13.41 3.58
N LYS A 34 -7.91 14.67 4.01
CA LYS A 34 -8.94 15.71 3.77
C LYS A 34 -9.37 15.87 2.30
N ASN A 35 -8.47 15.63 1.36
CA ASN A 35 -8.77 15.76 -0.07
C ASN A 35 -9.26 14.45 -0.71
N THR A 36 -9.01 13.30 -0.07
CA THR A 36 -9.35 11.97 -0.62
C THR A 36 -10.54 11.33 0.06
N GLY A 37 -10.82 11.72 1.31
CA GLY A 37 -11.72 11.02 2.21
C GLY A 37 -11.22 9.62 2.60
N ASP A 38 -12.05 8.92 3.36
CA ASP A 38 -11.89 7.49 3.60
C ASP A 38 -12.31 6.68 2.36
N ILE A 39 -11.43 5.80 1.88
CA ILE A 39 -11.67 4.97 0.70
C ILE A 39 -12.37 3.68 1.14
N PRO A 40 -13.62 3.41 0.72
CA PRO A 40 -14.37 2.24 1.20
C PRO A 40 -13.68 0.90 0.91
N GLY A 41 -13.66 0.01 1.91
CA GLY A 41 -13.14 -1.35 1.77
C GLY A 41 -12.53 -1.89 3.06
N GLU A 42 -11.90 -3.06 3.01
CA GLU A 42 -11.35 -3.72 4.19
C GLU A 42 -10.24 -2.92 4.91
N CYS A 43 -9.46 -2.11 4.18
CA CYS A 43 -8.39 -1.27 4.74
C CYS A 43 -8.83 0.16 5.08
N SER A 44 -10.12 0.49 4.99
CA SER A 44 -10.63 1.84 5.25
C SER A 44 -10.55 2.22 6.74
N TYR A 45 -10.53 3.51 7.04
CA TYR A 45 -10.55 4.02 8.42
C TYR A 45 -11.82 3.54 9.16
N GLU A 46 -12.97 3.59 8.48
CA GLU A 46 -14.24 3.06 8.99
C GLU A 46 -14.15 1.57 9.34
N SER A 47 -13.57 0.75 8.45
CA SER A 47 -13.42 -0.69 8.69
C SER A 47 -12.43 -0.99 9.82
N MET A 48 -11.34 -0.23 9.93
CA MET A 48 -10.35 -0.37 11.01
C MET A 48 -10.92 0.06 12.36
N SER A 49 -11.71 1.13 12.41
CA SER A 49 -12.33 1.62 13.65
C SER A 49 -13.27 0.62 14.34
N LYS A 50 -13.73 -0.39 13.61
CA LYS A 50 -14.60 -1.46 14.12
C LYS A 50 -13.80 -2.62 14.74
N LYS A 51 -12.46 -2.56 14.70
CA LYS A 51 -11.57 -3.56 15.27
C LYS A 51 -11.15 -3.12 16.67
N ASP A 52 -11.04 -4.09 17.58
CA ASP A 52 -10.48 -3.89 18.90
C ASP A 52 -9.26 -4.79 19.08
N TYR A 53 -8.11 -4.14 19.23
CA TYR A 53 -6.82 -4.75 19.48
C TYR A 53 -6.20 -4.18 20.77
N SER A 54 -7.03 -3.67 21.68
CA SER A 54 -6.60 -3.19 22.99
C SER A 54 -5.81 -4.29 23.73
N GLY A 55 -4.68 -3.90 24.31
CA GLY A 55 -3.77 -4.83 24.99
C GLY A 55 -2.87 -5.66 24.06
N ARG A 56 -3.01 -5.53 22.74
CA ARG A 56 -2.04 -6.10 21.78
C ARG A 56 -0.92 -5.12 21.51
N THR A 57 0.29 -5.66 21.31
CA THR A 57 1.44 -4.91 20.83
C THR A 57 1.88 -5.49 19.50
N LEU A 58 2.14 -4.62 18.52
CA LEU A 58 2.69 -4.93 17.22
C LEU A 58 4.06 -4.26 17.09
N SER A 59 5.08 -4.99 16.66
CA SER A 59 6.42 -4.45 16.42
C SER A 59 6.77 -4.56 14.94
N ILE A 60 7.12 -3.43 14.33
CA ILE A 60 7.38 -3.30 12.89
C ILE A 60 8.83 -2.86 12.70
N ASN A 61 9.60 -3.61 11.90
CA ASN A 61 10.88 -3.13 11.37
C ASN A 61 10.66 -2.54 9.98
N THR A 62 10.90 -1.25 9.83
CA THR A 62 10.72 -0.52 8.57
C THR A 62 11.94 0.31 8.22
N HIS A 63 11.96 0.84 6.99
CA HIS A 63 13.01 1.72 6.52
C HIS A 63 13.14 2.99 7.38
N ALA A 64 14.30 3.63 7.33
CA ALA A 64 14.52 4.95 7.89
C ALA A 64 13.59 6.03 7.28
N VAL A 65 13.29 7.06 8.06
CA VAL A 65 12.59 8.29 7.65
C VAL A 65 13.50 9.11 6.72
N PRO A 66 12.97 9.77 5.66
CA PRO A 66 11.55 9.92 5.33
C PRO A 66 10.95 8.72 4.59
N VAL A 67 11.61 8.23 3.54
CA VAL A 67 11.13 7.23 2.55
C VAL A 67 9.93 6.36 2.97
N MET A 68 10.14 5.11 3.40
CA MET A 68 9.05 4.24 3.90
C MET A 68 8.86 4.34 5.41
N GLY A 69 9.81 4.95 6.13
CA GLY A 69 9.71 5.13 7.57
C GLY A 69 8.57 6.07 7.97
N GLU A 70 8.46 7.22 7.30
CA GLU A 70 7.44 8.24 7.58
C GLU A 70 6.01 7.72 7.36
N PRO A 71 5.64 7.14 6.19
CA PRO A 71 4.31 6.59 6.01
C PRO A 71 4.01 5.43 6.97
N THR A 72 5.01 4.60 7.31
CA THR A 72 4.81 3.52 8.29
C THR A 72 4.49 4.08 9.67
N ALA A 73 5.25 5.06 10.15
CA ALA A 73 5.01 5.68 11.46
C ALA A 73 3.64 6.38 11.51
N LEU A 74 3.28 7.10 10.44
CA LEU A 74 2.00 7.76 10.29
C LEU A 74 0.83 6.76 10.37
N HIS A 75 0.89 5.66 9.61
CA HIS A 75 -0.17 4.65 9.62
C HIS A 75 -0.19 3.81 10.90
N ALA A 76 0.97 3.59 11.54
CA ALA A 76 1.05 2.94 12.85
C ALA A 76 0.31 3.75 13.94
N GLU A 77 0.49 5.07 13.96
CA GLU A 77 -0.23 5.96 14.87
C GLU A 77 -1.74 5.91 14.64
N GLN A 78 -2.16 5.96 13.37
CA GLN A 78 -3.58 5.87 12.99
C GLN A 78 -4.20 4.54 13.40
N PHE A 79 -3.51 3.43 13.12
CA PHE A 79 -3.95 2.10 13.50
C PHE A 79 -4.11 1.98 15.01
N GLY A 80 -3.14 2.49 15.78
CA GLY A 80 -3.23 2.52 17.24
C GLY A 80 -4.42 3.35 17.74
N LYS A 81 -4.64 4.54 17.18
CA LYS A 81 -5.80 5.40 17.51
C LYS A 81 -7.15 4.75 17.18
N LEU A 82 -7.23 4.03 16.07
CA LEU A 82 -8.47 3.41 15.60
C LEU A 82 -8.82 2.12 16.35
N THR A 83 -7.81 1.38 16.80
CA THR A 83 -7.99 -0.01 17.27
C THR A 83 -7.60 -0.25 18.72
N GLY A 84 -6.92 0.68 19.37
CA GLY A 84 -6.37 0.52 20.72
C GLY A 84 -5.07 -0.31 20.79
N ALA A 85 -4.54 -0.78 19.66
CA ALA A 85 -3.25 -1.47 19.61
C ALA A 85 -2.08 -0.54 19.98
N LYS A 86 -1.06 -1.08 20.65
CA LYS A 86 0.25 -0.43 20.75
C LYS A 86 1.09 -0.83 19.53
N VAL A 87 1.60 0.12 18.77
CA VAL A 87 2.47 -0.16 17.62
C VAL A 87 3.86 0.42 17.87
N ASN A 88 4.87 -0.44 17.92
CA ASN A 88 6.28 -0.07 18.02
C ASN A 88 6.88 -0.07 16.61
N VAL A 89 7.35 1.07 16.14
CA VAL A 89 8.01 1.18 14.83
C VAL A 89 9.51 1.35 15.04
N VAL A 90 10.29 0.42 14.47
CA VAL A 90 11.75 0.46 14.44
C VAL A 90 12.18 0.91 13.06
N HIS A 91 12.93 2.00 13.01
CA HIS A 91 13.48 2.56 11.77
C HIS A 91 14.90 2.06 11.55
N THR A 92 15.12 1.36 10.44
CA THR A 92 16.39 0.75 10.07
C THR A 92 16.89 1.34 8.74
N PRO A 93 18.17 1.76 8.63
CA PRO A 93 18.74 2.20 7.36
C PRO A 93 18.59 1.15 6.25
N ALA A 94 18.45 1.58 5.00
CA ALA A 94 18.26 0.71 3.84
C ALA A 94 19.25 -0.46 3.78
N GLY A 95 20.54 -0.15 3.97
CA GLY A 95 21.64 -1.11 3.89
C GLY A 95 21.61 -2.18 4.98
N ASP A 96 20.98 -1.88 6.12
CA ASP A 96 20.92 -2.76 7.28
C ASP A 96 19.60 -3.55 7.34
N LEU A 97 18.60 -3.16 6.55
CA LEU A 97 17.24 -3.71 6.63
C LEU A 97 17.20 -5.23 6.43
N TYR A 98 18.01 -5.74 5.48
CA TYR A 98 18.15 -7.18 5.26
C TYR A 98 18.63 -7.91 6.52
N ALA A 99 19.81 -7.51 7.02
CA ALA A 99 20.47 -8.17 8.13
C ALA A 99 19.67 -8.05 9.43
N LYS A 100 18.99 -6.90 9.63
CA LYS A 100 18.19 -6.64 10.82
C LYS A 100 17.03 -7.62 11.00
N ALA A 101 16.44 -8.10 9.89
CA ALA A 101 15.41 -9.15 9.92
C ALA A 101 16.02 -10.56 9.87
N MET A 102 17.00 -10.77 8.98
CA MET A 102 17.55 -12.10 8.71
C MET A 102 18.31 -12.71 9.91
N VAL A 103 19.04 -11.90 10.68
CA VAL A 103 19.81 -12.39 11.84
C VAL A 103 18.89 -13.02 12.90
N PRO A 104 17.81 -12.34 13.35
CA PRO A 104 16.82 -12.97 14.22
C PRO A 104 16.17 -14.22 13.62
N PHE A 105 15.82 -14.20 12.32
CA PHE A 105 15.23 -15.36 11.64
C PHE A 105 16.12 -16.61 11.74
N GLN A 106 17.41 -16.45 11.46
CA GLN A 106 18.39 -17.54 11.57
C GLN A 106 18.59 -18.03 13.01
N ALA A 107 18.41 -17.14 13.99
CA ALA A 107 18.46 -17.47 15.41
C ALA A 107 17.15 -18.08 15.95
N GLY A 108 16.12 -18.25 15.11
CA GLY A 108 14.80 -18.71 15.55
C GLY A 108 14.04 -17.71 16.42
N GLN A 109 14.37 -16.42 16.29
CA GLN A 109 13.76 -15.32 17.04
C GLN A 109 12.82 -14.52 16.14
N ALA A 110 11.73 -14.02 16.72
CA ALA A 110 10.77 -13.16 16.05
C ALA A 110 10.57 -11.84 16.83
N PRO A 111 11.56 -10.94 16.86
CA PRO A 111 11.45 -9.66 17.55
C PRO A 111 10.49 -8.67 16.85
N TYR A 112 10.07 -8.99 15.62
CA TYR A 112 9.17 -8.19 14.80
C TYR A 112 8.01 -9.06 14.31
N ASP A 113 6.81 -8.50 14.35
CA ASP A 113 5.62 -9.10 13.76
C ASP A 113 5.53 -8.77 12.26
N ILE A 114 6.09 -7.63 11.84
CA ILE A 114 6.13 -7.17 10.46
C ILE A 114 7.55 -6.71 10.12
N VAL A 115 8.07 -7.17 8.99
CA VAL A 115 9.33 -6.69 8.42
C VAL A 115 9.09 -6.11 7.04
N PHE A 116 9.60 -4.90 6.81
CA PHE A 116 9.68 -4.33 5.48
C PHE A 116 10.98 -4.81 4.84
N GLY A 117 10.93 -5.16 3.57
CA GLY A 117 12.09 -5.57 2.81
C GLY A 117 11.89 -5.27 1.34
N PHE A 118 13.00 -5.17 0.61
CA PHE A 118 12.94 -5.07 -0.84
C PHE A 118 12.53 -6.42 -1.43
N SER A 119 11.86 -6.40 -2.58
CA SER A 119 11.32 -7.60 -3.20
C SER A 119 12.39 -8.63 -3.57
N ASN A 120 13.61 -8.19 -3.87
CA ASN A 120 14.74 -9.09 -4.14
C ASN A 120 15.19 -9.91 -2.92
N PHE A 121 14.70 -9.63 -1.71
CA PHE A 121 14.98 -10.42 -0.51
C PHE A 121 14.05 -11.62 -0.33
N ILE A 122 12.93 -11.67 -1.06
CA ILE A 122 11.86 -12.65 -0.86
C ILE A 122 12.35 -14.10 -0.84
N ARG A 123 13.31 -14.46 -1.70
CA ARG A 123 13.79 -15.84 -1.82
C ARG A 123 14.50 -16.32 -0.55
N ASP A 124 15.26 -15.46 0.10
CA ASP A 124 15.98 -15.81 1.33
C ASP A 124 15.04 -15.82 2.53
N TRP A 125 14.07 -14.90 2.53
CA TRP A 125 13.17 -14.67 3.66
C TRP A 125 11.96 -15.60 3.68
N MET A 126 11.47 -16.09 2.53
CA MET A 126 10.18 -16.78 2.45
C MET A 126 10.02 -17.99 3.38
N GLN A 127 11.12 -18.65 3.75
CA GLN A 127 11.10 -19.77 4.69
C GLN A 127 10.82 -19.36 6.15
N TYR A 128 10.86 -18.06 6.46
CA TYR A 128 10.62 -17.49 7.79
C TYR A 128 9.35 -16.62 7.84
N LEU A 129 8.68 -16.43 6.70
CA LEU A 129 7.52 -15.55 6.57
C LEU A 129 6.25 -16.38 6.41
N GLU A 130 5.18 -15.92 7.05
CA GLU A 130 3.85 -16.42 6.76
C GLU A 130 3.38 -15.92 5.38
N PRO A 131 2.83 -16.80 4.53
CA PRO A 131 2.19 -16.38 3.30
C PRO A 131 1.06 -15.40 3.54
N VAL A 132 0.80 -14.51 2.58
CA VAL A 132 -0.35 -13.60 2.67
C VAL A 132 -1.64 -14.43 2.68
N PRO A 133 -2.49 -14.29 3.71
CA PRO A 133 -3.73 -15.06 3.79
C PRO A 133 -4.63 -14.84 2.57
N GLU A 134 -5.27 -15.92 2.10
CA GLU A 134 -6.10 -15.93 0.89
C GLU A 134 -7.16 -14.82 0.87
N LYS A 135 -7.78 -14.52 2.02
CA LYS A 135 -8.76 -13.43 2.13
C LYS A 135 -8.19 -12.06 1.71
N TYR A 136 -6.91 -11.79 1.98
CA TYR A 136 -6.24 -10.54 1.62
C TYR A 136 -5.70 -10.56 0.20
N VAL A 137 -5.34 -11.74 -0.32
CA VAL A 137 -5.03 -11.90 -1.75
C VAL A 137 -6.27 -11.57 -2.60
N ASN A 138 -7.44 -12.00 -2.14
CA ASN A 138 -8.70 -11.84 -2.86
C ASN A 138 -9.48 -10.55 -2.50
N MET A 139 -8.93 -9.70 -1.63
CA MET A 139 -9.63 -8.46 -1.25
C MET A 139 -9.68 -7.49 -2.43
N ARG A 140 -10.75 -6.68 -2.50
CA ARG A 140 -10.99 -5.72 -3.59
C ARG A 140 -9.76 -4.86 -3.89
N GLN A 141 -9.10 -4.33 -2.86
CA GLN A 141 -7.94 -3.45 -3.00
C GLN A 141 -6.71 -4.17 -3.58
N MET A 142 -6.55 -5.47 -3.32
CA MET A 142 -5.44 -6.24 -3.90
C MET A 142 -5.70 -6.52 -5.39
N GLN A 143 -6.96 -6.63 -5.81
CA GLN A 143 -7.32 -6.77 -7.22
C GLN A 143 -7.00 -5.51 -8.05
N ASP A 144 -6.87 -4.35 -7.40
CA ASP A 144 -6.43 -3.09 -8.05
C ASP A 144 -4.90 -3.04 -8.25
N VAL A 145 -4.13 -3.96 -7.65
CA VAL A 145 -2.67 -4.05 -7.81
C VAL A 145 -2.32 -4.71 -9.15
N THR A 146 -1.44 -4.08 -9.92
CA THR A 146 -1.05 -4.62 -11.24
C THR A 146 -0.37 -5.99 -11.11
N GLN A 147 -0.57 -6.87 -12.10
CA GLN A 147 0.04 -8.20 -12.14
C GLN A 147 1.56 -8.20 -12.00
N SER A 148 2.26 -7.16 -12.48
CA SER A 148 3.72 -7.05 -12.29
C SER A 148 4.13 -6.95 -10.82
N HIS A 149 3.38 -6.21 -10.00
CA HIS A 149 3.68 -6.07 -8.57
C HIS A 149 3.28 -7.33 -7.80
N ILE A 150 2.17 -7.97 -8.19
CA ILE A 150 1.76 -9.28 -7.64
C ILE A 150 2.85 -10.34 -7.92
N GLY A 151 3.36 -10.39 -9.14
CA GLY A 151 4.43 -11.32 -9.53
C GLY A 151 5.72 -11.10 -8.73
N VAL A 152 6.09 -9.83 -8.50
CA VAL A 152 7.26 -9.47 -7.69
C VAL A 152 7.10 -9.83 -6.21
N ALA A 153 5.87 -9.78 -5.68
CA ALA A 153 5.55 -10.10 -4.29
C ALA A 153 5.30 -11.60 -4.03
N SER A 154 5.36 -12.43 -5.09
CA SER A 154 5.03 -13.85 -5.04
C SER A 154 6.25 -14.72 -5.36
N TRP A 155 6.29 -15.91 -4.78
CA TRP A 155 7.26 -16.95 -5.09
C TRP A 155 6.53 -18.27 -5.36
N ASP A 156 6.84 -18.96 -6.45
CA ASP A 156 6.21 -20.23 -6.86
C ASP A 156 4.67 -20.22 -6.81
N GLY A 157 4.06 -19.10 -7.22
CA GLY A 157 2.60 -18.93 -7.27
C GLY A 157 1.95 -18.56 -5.94
N GLN A 158 2.72 -18.41 -4.87
CA GLN A 158 2.24 -18.01 -3.55
C GLN A 158 2.70 -16.59 -3.20
N MET A 159 1.76 -15.73 -2.81
CA MET A 159 2.07 -14.37 -2.37
C MET A 159 2.69 -14.42 -0.98
N ILE A 160 3.95 -14.02 -0.85
CA ILE A 160 4.68 -14.00 0.43
C ILE A 160 4.76 -12.58 0.98
N GLN A 161 4.88 -11.59 0.11
CA GLN A 161 4.93 -10.18 0.50
C GLN A 161 3.58 -9.51 0.24
N PHE A 162 3.19 -8.60 1.13
CA PHE A 162 2.05 -7.72 0.88
C PHE A 162 2.58 -6.45 0.19
N PRO A 163 2.30 -6.22 -1.12
CA PRO A 163 2.86 -5.09 -1.85
C PRO A 163 2.26 -3.77 -1.35
N ILE A 164 3.14 -2.82 -1.01
CA ILE A 164 2.75 -1.47 -0.52
C ILE A 164 3.37 -0.34 -1.35
N ASP A 165 4.50 -0.59 -2.00
CA ASP A 165 5.25 0.39 -2.77
C ASP A 165 5.86 -0.26 -4.02
N GLY A 166 6.00 0.52 -5.09
CA GLY A 166 6.29 0.07 -6.44
C GLY A 166 7.35 0.92 -7.12
N ASP A 167 8.61 0.68 -6.77
CA ASP A 167 9.74 1.41 -7.33
C ASP A 167 9.86 1.20 -8.84
N ARG A 168 10.13 2.31 -9.54
CA ARG A 168 10.37 2.30 -10.98
C ARG A 168 11.61 3.11 -11.31
N HIS A 169 12.45 2.53 -12.16
CA HIS A 169 13.63 3.20 -12.67
C HIS A 169 13.23 4.15 -13.79
N TYR A 170 13.56 5.43 -13.62
CA TYR A 170 13.34 6.46 -14.63
C TYR A 170 14.64 7.20 -14.92
N LEU A 171 14.87 7.48 -16.20
CA LEU A 171 15.88 8.47 -16.58
C LEU A 171 15.34 9.87 -16.31
N LYS A 172 15.91 10.56 -15.33
CA LYS A 172 15.69 11.99 -15.11
C LYS A 172 16.85 12.75 -15.75
N TYR A 173 16.54 13.68 -16.64
CA TYR A 173 17.55 14.52 -17.29
C TYR A 173 17.13 16.00 -17.30
N ARG A 174 18.12 16.89 -17.43
CA ARG A 174 17.91 18.34 -17.45
C ARG A 174 17.58 18.80 -18.87
N LYS A 175 16.29 18.93 -19.18
CA LYS A 175 15.82 19.43 -20.48
C LYS A 175 16.38 20.81 -20.83
N ASP A 176 16.47 21.71 -19.85
CA ASP A 176 17.04 23.05 -20.04
C ASP A 176 18.55 23.04 -20.38
N VAL A 177 19.22 21.92 -20.16
CA VAL A 177 20.61 21.70 -20.55
C VAL A 177 20.67 20.94 -21.88
N ILE A 178 20.00 19.78 -21.97
CA ILE A 178 20.04 18.88 -23.13
C ILE A 178 19.39 19.51 -24.37
N ASP A 179 18.30 20.25 -24.20
CA ASP A 179 17.56 20.86 -25.32
C ASP A 179 18.09 22.25 -25.67
N ASN A 180 19.11 22.75 -24.96
CA ASN A 180 19.64 24.09 -25.17
C ASN A 180 20.54 24.12 -26.41
N PRO A 181 20.18 24.88 -27.47
CA PRO A 181 20.95 24.89 -28.71
C PRO A 181 22.42 25.29 -28.52
N LYS A 182 22.73 26.13 -27.52
CA LYS A 182 24.11 26.51 -27.19
C LYS A 182 24.91 25.31 -26.70
N PHE A 183 24.33 24.50 -25.82
CA PHE A 183 25.00 23.32 -25.27
C PHE A 183 25.05 22.17 -26.26
N GLN A 184 24.02 21.98 -27.09
CA GLN A 184 24.04 21.01 -28.18
C GLN A 184 25.16 21.32 -29.19
N LYS A 185 25.29 22.60 -29.59
CA LYS A 185 26.38 23.05 -30.48
C LYS A 185 27.75 22.83 -29.86
N LYS A 186 27.91 23.17 -28.58
CA LYS A 186 29.17 22.95 -27.86
C LYS A 186 29.51 21.46 -27.77
N TYR A 187 28.55 20.62 -27.40
CA TYR A 187 28.73 19.18 -27.32
C TYR A 187 29.16 18.58 -28.67
N LYS A 188 28.54 19.02 -29.78
CA LYS A 188 28.95 18.59 -31.12
C LYS A 188 30.35 19.06 -31.49
N ALA A 189 30.71 20.30 -31.16
CA ALA A 189 32.04 20.83 -31.42
C ALA A 189 33.12 20.04 -30.64
N ASP A 190 32.85 19.71 -29.38
CA ASP A 190 33.81 19.05 -28.50
C ASP A 190 33.91 17.53 -28.77
N THR A 191 32.81 16.88 -29.16
CA THR A 191 32.74 15.41 -29.25
C THR A 191 32.53 14.85 -30.66
N GLY A 192 32.14 15.69 -31.62
CA GLY A 192 31.71 15.27 -32.96
C GLY A 192 30.32 14.60 -33.01
N LYS A 193 29.66 14.38 -31.87
CA LYS A 193 28.35 13.71 -31.78
C LYS A 193 27.21 14.72 -31.64
N ASN A 194 26.04 14.38 -32.15
CA ASN A 194 24.82 15.13 -31.82
C ASN A 194 24.37 14.67 -30.41
N SER A 195 23.95 15.62 -29.56
CA SER A 195 23.30 15.34 -28.28
C SER A 195 21.81 15.17 -28.44
#